data_AF-A0A7V9M725-F1
#
_entry.id   AF-A0A7V9M725-F1
#
_cell.length_a   1.000
_cell.length_b   1.000
_cell.length_c   1.000
_cell.angle_alpha   90.00
_cell.angle_beta   90.00
_cell.angle_gamma   90.00
#
_symmetry.space_group_name_H-M   'P 1'
#
loop_
_entity.id
_entity.type
_entity.pdbx_description
1 polymer ?
#
loop_
_entity_poly.entity_id
_entity_poly.type
_entity_poly.pdbx_seq_one_letter_code
_entity_poly.pdbx_strand_id
1 'polypeptide(L)'
;MARRGGSFLERAILLAPDRVVRAAARRVDRPEERWILGQPRAVRESYARRVLAAPERDRAEQVWMLRQSDAVRESYIRDVLEG
;
A
#
# COMPACT_ATOMS: atom_id res chain seq x y z
N MET A 1 -3.17 -7.55 -22.59
CA MET A 1 -3.02 -6.08 -22.63
C MET A 1 -3.43 -5.52 -21.27
N ALA A 2 -2.50 -5.38 -20.33
CA ALA A 2 -2.81 -4.99 -18.95
C ALA A 2 -3.24 -3.51 -18.88
N ARG A 3 -4.37 -3.25 -18.22
CA ARG A 3 -4.92 -1.90 -18.01
C ARG A 3 -3.87 -1.02 -17.30
N ARG A 4 -3.24 -0.08 -18.03
CA ARG A 4 -2.30 0.90 -17.46
C ARG A 4 -2.96 1.98 -16.59
N GLY A 5 -4.28 1.98 -16.44
CA GLY A 5 -5.03 3.03 -15.74
C GLY A 5 -5.02 2.95 -14.20
N GLY A 6 -4.85 1.77 -13.61
CA GLY A 6 -4.91 1.58 -12.15
C GLY A 6 -3.71 2.18 -11.41
N SER A 7 -2.50 1.98 -11.94
CA SER A 7 -1.24 2.38 -11.28
C SER A 7 -1.12 3.86 -10.97
N PHE A 8 -1.61 4.74 -11.84
CA PHE A 8 -1.43 6.18 -11.67
C PHE A 8 -2.35 6.73 -10.59
N LEU A 9 -3.61 6.28 -10.59
CA LEU A 9 -4.58 6.67 -9.58
C LEU A 9 -4.23 6.09 -8.20
N GLU A 10 -3.82 4.82 -8.14
CA GLU A 10 -3.31 4.18 -6.91
C GLU A 10 -2.15 4.98 -6.32
N ARG A 11 -1.18 5.35 -7.17
CA ARG A 11 -0.04 6.17 -6.77
C ARG A 11 -0.48 7.55 -6.30
N ALA A 12 -1.41 8.21 -7.01
CA ALA A 12 -1.92 9.52 -6.63
C ALA A 12 -2.59 9.47 -5.25
N ILE A 13 -3.39 8.44 -4.97
CA ILE A 13 -4.06 8.23 -3.68
C ILE A 13 -3.03 8.00 -2.58
N LEU A 14 -2.05 7.11 -2.78
CA LEU A 14 -1.01 6.81 -1.79
C LEU A 14 -0.12 8.02 -1.47
N LEU A 15 -0.01 8.99 -2.37
CA LEU A 15 0.80 10.20 -2.18
C LEU A 15 -0.02 11.42 -1.72
N ALA A 16 -1.34 11.29 -1.72
CA ALA A 16 -2.26 12.36 -1.38
C ALA A 16 -2.13 12.80 0.10
N PRO A 17 -2.66 14.00 0.44
CA PRO A 17 -2.75 14.44 1.83
C PRO A 17 -3.57 13.48 2.70
N ASP A 18 -3.27 13.41 3.99
CA ASP A 18 -3.84 12.41 4.91
C ASP A 18 -5.37 12.41 4.94
N ARG A 19 -6.01 13.56 4.79
CA ARG A 19 -7.49 13.65 4.70
C ARG A 19 -8.06 12.85 3.53
N VAL A 20 -7.37 12.87 2.38
CA VAL A 20 -7.79 12.16 1.16
C VAL A 20 -7.57 10.67 1.35
N VAL A 21 -6.43 10.30 1.91
CA VAL A 21 -6.03 8.92 2.15
C VAL A 21 -6.99 8.25 3.15
N ARG A 22 -7.33 8.94 4.24
CA ARG A 22 -8.34 8.47 5.21
C ARG A 22 -9.71 8.31 4.58
N ALA A 23 -10.12 9.22 3.69
CA ALA A 23 -11.37 9.10 2.97
C ALA A 23 -11.36 7.91 1.98
N ALA A 24 -10.22 7.66 1.33
CA ALA A 24 -10.04 6.51 0.46
C ALA A 24 -10.09 5.19 1.24
N ALA A 25 -9.39 5.09 2.38
CA ALA A 25 -9.34 3.88 3.21
C ALA A 25 -10.72 3.38 3.63
N ARG A 26 -11.67 4.30 3.87
CA ARG A 26 -13.06 3.97 4.23
C ARG A 26 -13.87 3.34 3.09
N ARG A 27 -13.40 3.43 1.85
CA ARG A 27 -14.09 2.93 0.65
C ARG A 27 -13.45 1.67 0.07
N VAL A 28 -12.41 1.16 0.70
CA VAL A 28 -11.67 0.01 0.24
C VAL A 28 -12.13 -1.21 1.02
N ASP A 29 -12.50 -2.27 0.31
CA ASP A 29 -12.96 -3.52 0.91
C ASP A 29 -11.80 -4.42 1.34
N ARG A 30 -10.72 -4.45 0.55
CA ARG A 30 -9.56 -5.30 0.80
C ARG A 30 -8.76 -4.85 2.02
N PRO A 31 -8.50 -5.73 3.00
CA PRO A 31 -7.73 -5.39 4.20
C PRO A 31 -6.34 -4.84 3.91
N GLU A 32 -5.61 -5.40 2.95
CA GLU A 32 -4.26 -4.98 2.55
C GLU A 32 -4.25 -3.54 2.03
N GLU A 33 -5.17 -3.24 1.11
CA GLU A 33 -5.31 -1.93 0.49
C GLU A 33 -5.78 -0.88 1.51
N ARG A 34 -6.67 -1.26 2.45
CA ARG A 34 -7.08 -0.39 3.56
C ARG A 34 -5.91 -0.14 4.52
N TRP A 35 -5.16 -1.19 4.85
CA TRP A 35 -4.01 -1.13 5.75
C TRP A 35 -2.93 -0.18 5.22
N ILE A 36 -2.53 -0.32 3.95
CA ILE A 36 -1.47 0.54 3.38
C ILE A 36 -1.87 2.01 3.39
N LEU A 37 -3.16 2.32 3.21
CA LEU A 37 -3.68 3.69 3.33
C LEU A 37 -3.63 4.22 4.78
N GLY A 38 -3.72 3.34 5.78
CA GLY A 38 -3.55 3.69 7.19
C GLY A 38 -2.09 3.96 7.61
N GLN A 39 -1.12 3.57 6.79
CA GLN A 39 0.30 3.66 7.15
C GLN A 39 0.84 5.10 7.13
N PRO A 40 1.93 5.36 7.88
CA PRO A 40 2.66 6.62 7.81
C PRO A 40 3.05 6.99 6.38
N ARG A 41 3.09 8.29 6.08
CA ARG A 41 3.38 8.81 4.73
C ARG A 41 4.63 8.19 4.11
N ALA A 42 5.71 8.04 4.87
CA ALA A 42 6.96 7.45 4.38
C ALA A 42 6.81 5.99 3.92
N VAL A 43 5.97 5.20 4.59
CA VAL A 43 5.68 3.80 4.22
C VAL A 43 4.90 3.77 2.91
N ARG A 44 3.87 4.62 2.79
CA ARG A 44 3.07 4.75 1.55
C ARG A 44 3.91 5.19 0.35
N GLU A 45 4.79 6.17 0.54
CA GLU A 45 5.73 6.65 -0.48
C GLU A 45 6.70 5.53 -0.90
N SER A 46 7.21 4.77 0.06
CA SER A 46 8.08 3.62 -0.18
C SER A 46 7.36 2.55 -1.03
N TYR A 47 6.13 2.20 -0.67
CA TYR A 47 5.30 1.24 -1.41
C TYR A 47 5.03 1.71 -2.84
N ALA A 48 4.56 2.95 -3.00
CA ALA A 48 4.30 3.53 -4.32
C ALA A 48 5.54 3.52 -5.22
N ARG A 49 6.73 3.80 -4.65
CA ARG A 49 7.99 3.81 -5.39
C ARG A 49 8.50 2.40 -5.74
N ARG A 50 8.38 1.43 -4.84
CA ARG A 50 9.04 0.11 -4.97
C ARG A 50 8.12 -1.00 -5.50
N VAL A 51 6.82 -0.90 -5.24
CA VAL A 51 5.83 -1.91 -5.60
C VAL A 51 5.04 -1.47 -6.83
N LEU A 52 4.36 -0.32 -6.78
CA LEU A 52 3.51 0.11 -7.90
C LEU A 52 4.28 0.40 -9.20
N ALA A 53 5.54 0.80 -9.09
CA ALA A 53 6.41 1.06 -10.24
C ALA A 53 7.05 -0.23 -10.81
N ALA A 54 6.90 -1.39 -10.15
CA ALA A 54 7.52 -2.62 -10.57
C ALA A 54 6.70 -3.34 -11.67
N PRO A 55 7.36 -4.00 -12.64
CA PRO A 55 6.67 -4.81 -13.64
C PRO A 55 6.03 -6.07 -13.04
N GLU A 56 6.67 -6.68 -12.04
CA GLU A 56 6.16 -7.83 -11.27
C GLU A 56 5.73 -7.36 -9.87
N ARG A 57 4.49 -6.90 -9.75
CA ARG A 57 4.00 -6.26 -8.51
C ARG A 57 3.97 -7.21 -7.32
N ASP A 58 3.43 -8.40 -7.49
CA ASP A 58 3.25 -9.36 -6.39
C ASP A 58 4.60 -9.74 -5.76
N ARG A 59 5.61 -10.00 -6.61
CA ARG A 59 6.98 -10.28 -6.16
C ARG A 59 7.63 -9.06 -5.51
N ALA A 60 7.45 -7.87 -6.09
CA ALA A 60 7.98 -6.63 -5.53
C ALA A 60 7.36 -6.31 -4.17
N GLU A 61 6.07 -6.58 -3.99
CA GLU A 61 5.35 -6.42 -2.73
C GLU A 61 5.88 -7.36 -1.65
N GLN A 62 6.06 -8.64 -1.95
CA GLN A 62 6.66 -9.61 -1.02
C GLN A 62 8.06 -9.17 -0.58
N VAL A 63 8.92 -8.82 -1.53
CA VAL A 63 10.28 -8.32 -1.22
C VAL A 63 10.24 -7.03 -0.42
N TRP A 64 9.30 -6.13 -0.74
CA TRP A 64 9.12 -4.88 0.00
C TRP A 64 8.70 -5.15 1.44
N MET A 65 7.69 -6.01 1.66
CA MET A 65 7.18 -6.35 2.99
C MET A 65 8.29 -6.94 3.88
N LEU A 66 9.05 -7.88 3.33
CA LEU A 66 10.17 -8.51 4.06
C LEU A 66 11.28 -7.52 4.45
N ARG A 67 11.36 -6.36 3.80
CA ARG A 67 12.36 -5.32 4.09
C ARG A 67 11.85 -4.22 5.03
N GLN A 68 10.59 -4.25 5.45
CA GLN A 68 10.07 -3.24 6.37
C GLN A 68 10.59 -3.46 7.80
N SER A 69 10.45 -2.44 8.64
CA SER A 69 10.73 -2.57 10.07
C SER A 69 9.78 -3.56 10.73
N ASP A 70 10.19 -4.09 11.88
CA ASP A 70 9.35 -4.98 12.70
C ASP A 70 7.99 -4.36 12.95
N ALA A 71 7.94 -3.08 13.38
CA ALA A 71 6.68 -2.39 13.64
C ALA A 71 5.70 -2.39 12.45
N VAL A 72 6.20 -2.22 11.21
CA VAL A 72 5.33 -2.26 10.02
C VAL A 72 4.89 -3.69 9.72
N ARG A 73 5.80 -4.67 9.80
CA ARG A 73 5.48 -6.09 9.59
C ARG A 73 4.47 -6.62 10.60
N GLU A 74 4.68 -6.34 11.88
CA GLU A 74 3.75 -6.69 12.97
C GLU A 74 2.37 -6.03 12.78
N SER A 75 2.34 -4.77 12.32
CA SER A 75 1.05 -4.14 12.00
C SER A 75 0.31 -4.83 10.86
N TYR A 76 1.04 -5.34 9.85
CA TYR A 76 0.45 -6.08 8.75
C TYR A 76 -0.11 -7.42 9.22
N ILE A 77 0.66 -8.16 10.03
CA ILE A 77 0.21 -9.43 10.62
C ILE A 77 -1.11 -9.22 11.37
N ARG A 78 -1.12 -8.29 12.33
CA ARG A 78 -2.28 -8.01 13.17
C ARG A 78 -3.50 -7.53 12.36
N ASP A 79 -3.32 -6.58 11.45
CA ASP A 79 -4.44 -5.86 10.82
C ASP A 79 -4.94 -6.49 9.51
N VAL A 80 -4.16 -7.42 8.92
CA VAL A 80 -4.45 -7.99 7.60
C VAL A 80 -4.52 -9.51 7.63
N LEU A 81 -3.57 -10.18 8.30
CA LEU A 81 -3.49 -11.65 8.25
C LEU A 81 -4.28 -12.32 9.38
N GLU A 82 -4.32 -11.68 10.55
CA GLU A 82 -5.06 -12.17 11.72
C GLU A 82 -6.43 -11.48 11.90
N GLY A 83 -6.67 -10.40 11.14
CA GLY A 83 -7.86 -9.55 11.21
C GLY A 83 -9.07 -10.03 10.42
#